data_AF-A0A3S5IRF7-F1
#
_entry.id   AF-A0A3S5IRF7-F1
#
_cell.length_a   1.000
_cell.length_b   1.000
_cell.length_c   1.000
_cell.angle_alpha   90.00
_cell.angle_beta   90.00
_cell.angle_gamma   90.00
#
_symmetry.space_group_name_H-M   'P 1'
#
loop_
_entity.id
_entity.type
_entity.pdbx_description
1 polymer ?
#
loop_
_entity_poly.entity_id
_entity_poly.type
_entity_poly.pdbx_seq_one_letter_code
_entity_poly.pdbx_strand_id
1 'polypeptide(L)'
;MTEQNGAHELQAELDRMNAAIEEYALQLDTINGAIASIESENHGDDVSRQIVEFQTACERDPASISAEDALDTITRLENTLKIARRRNQLLAKENVTQQKLLDDRSKFLLKETNAYEALVDKTGWHEQYSLSEEEVMQAASDVKEMSQLEVTVKNELRAAHTIIKRKEAYLRGLEAELQKRADLDAALNDAHNNVRVKQRECRELELRLEELRKRSQKDDMALTLFENQMSNVSIEYMETDKLFLKDAVAQMKAVCRGQDNVTRAQLKRQQQLHARLDTIMQSLREMKLEKEYQRNVSKSALVPSASREEPEDVLSILPKDETIPIHTYRLVYKNKEMLNTNVVRKNMLVLEKEGVIQAMEASLMKYANALNMTTKQLEDLKFNKSLEMGELMDELQQQHQNYLHQLEKKMQENNHLKKLLYRTPPARTGIKDQ
;
A
#
# COMPACT_ATOMS: atom_id res chain seq x y z
N MET A 1 73.47 29.04 -75.85
CA MET A 1 73.85 29.55 -74.50
C MET A 1 72.63 29.85 -73.62
N THR A 2 71.43 30.05 -74.17
CA THR A 2 70.19 30.36 -73.41
C THR A 2 69.43 29.13 -72.92
N GLU A 3 69.52 27.97 -73.58
CA GLU A 3 68.83 26.74 -73.16
C GLU A 3 69.47 26.06 -71.94
N GLN A 4 70.77 26.24 -71.72
CA GLN A 4 71.44 25.71 -70.52
C GLN A 4 71.00 26.43 -69.24
N ASN A 5 70.66 27.72 -69.31
CA ASN A 5 70.21 28.48 -68.13
C ASN A 5 68.80 28.07 -67.68
N GLY A 6 67.88 27.81 -68.63
CA GLY A 6 66.52 27.35 -68.30
C GLY A 6 66.49 25.95 -67.70
N ALA A 7 67.37 25.05 -68.17
CA ALA A 7 67.52 23.72 -67.58
C ALA A 7 68.09 23.78 -66.15
N HIS A 8 69.02 24.71 -65.87
CA HIS A 8 69.56 24.92 -64.53
C HIS A 8 68.55 25.55 -63.57
N GLU A 9 67.69 26.47 -64.02
CA GLU A 9 66.60 27.03 -63.21
C GLU A 9 65.51 26.00 -62.89
N LEU A 10 65.14 25.16 -63.86
CA LEU A 10 64.16 24.09 -63.63
C LEU A 10 64.70 23.03 -62.65
N GLN A 11 65.99 22.71 -62.76
CA GLN A 11 66.66 21.78 -61.84
C GLN A 11 66.75 22.37 -60.43
N ALA A 12 67.09 23.66 -60.30
CA ALA A 12 67.14 24.32 -58.99
C ALA A 12 65.75 24.38 -58.31
N GLU A 13 64.68 24.58 -59.08
CA GLU A 13 63.32 24.59 -58.54
C GLU A 13 62.85 23.17 -58.18
N LEU A 14 63.23 22.14 -58.95
CA LEU A 14 63.01 20.73 -58.59
C LEU A 14 63.74 20.35 -57.30
N ASP A 15 64.99 20.77 -57.13
CA ASP A 15 65.76 20.52 -55.90
C ASP A 15 65.11 21.22 -54.69
N ARG A 16 64.54 22.42 -54.90
CA ARG A 16 63.79 23.16 -53.88
C ARG A 16 62.48 22.47 -53.49
N MET A 17 61.74 21.96 -54.47
CA MET A 17 60.51 21.19 -54.24
C MET A 17 60.81 19.88 -53.52
N ASN A 18 61.89 19.18 -53.89
CA ASN A 18 62.33 17.96 -53.21
C ASN A 18 62.73 18.23 -51.75
N ALA A 19 63.47 19.31 -51.50
CA ALA A 19 63.81 19.71 -50.13
C ALA A 19 62.56 20.03 -49.28
N ALA A 20 61.56 20.71 -49.87
CA ALA A 20 60.30 20.97 -49.20
C ALA A 20 59.49 19.68 -48.93
N ILE A 21 59.50 18.72 -49.86
CA ILE A 21 58.86 17.42 -49.69
C ILE A 21 59.52 16.63 -48.54
N GLU A 22 60.85 16.62 -48.47
CA GLU A 22 61.60 15.99 -47.38
C GLU A 22 61.30 16.64 -46.03
N GLU A 23 61.21 17.97 -45.99
CA GLU A 23 60.84 18.71 -44.78
C GLU A 23 59.40 18.39 -44.33
N TYR A 24 58.44 18.35 -45.26
CA TYR A 24 57.06 17.93 -44.94
C TYR A 24 56.98 16.46 -44.53
N ALA A 25 57.78 15.58 -45.11
CA ALA A 25 57.85 14.18 -44.70
C ALA A 25 58.38 14.04 -43.26
N LEU A 26 59.43 14.78 -42.89
CA LEU A 26 59.93 14.86 -41.52
C LEU A 26 58.90 15.44 -40.54
N GLN A 27 58.17 16.47 -40.94
CA GLN A 27 57.09 17.03 -40.13
C GLN A 27 55.96 16.01 -39.92
N LEU A 28 55.58 15.27 -40.96
CA LEU A 28 54.58 14.20 -40.87
C LEU A 28 55.05 13.07 -39.95
N ASP A 29 56.31 12.64 -40.03
CA ASP A 29 56.87 11.63 -39.13
C ASP A 29 56.89 12.11 -37.68
N THR A 30 57.22 13.38 -37.45
CA THR A 30 57.20 13.99 -36.12
C THR A 30 55.78 14.06 -35.56
N ILE A 31 54.80 14.43 -36.39
CA ILE A 31 53.38 14.44 -36.02
C ILE A 31 52.89 13.02 -35.73
N ASN A 32 53.25 12.05 -36.56
CA ASN A 32 52.90 10.64 -36.37
C ASN A 32 53.51 10.09 -35.07
N GLY A 33 54.75 10.45 -34.75
CA GLY A 33 55.40 10.11 -33.48
C GLY A 33 54.70 10.75 -32.27
N ALA A 34 54.28 12.01 -32.38
CA ALA A 34 53.50 12.68 -31.34
C ALA A 34 52.11 12.05 -31.16
N ILE A 35 51.44 11.67 -32.25
CA ILE A 35 50.15 10.95 -32.22
C ILE A 35 50.34 9.60 -31.53
N ALA A 36 51.36 8.81 -31.92
CA ALA A 36 51.64 7.52 -31.30
C ALA A 36 51.96 7.65 -29.79
N SER A 37 52.66 8.71 -29.39
CA SER A 37 52.93 9.01 -27.97
C SER A 37 51.65 9.35 -27.21
N ILE A 38 50.78 10.19 -27.79
CA ILE A 38 49.49 10.57 -27.20
C ILE A 38 48.56 9.35 -27.12
N GLU A 39 48.54 8.50 -28.14
CA GLU A 39 47.77 7.26 -28.15
C GLU A 39 48.29 6.30 -27.08
N SER A 40 49.61 6.16 -26.92
CA SER A 40 50.22 5.36 -25.86
C SER A 40 49.88 5.88 -24.46
N GLU A 41 49.96 7.19 -24.22
CA GLU A 41 49.55 7.81 -22.95
C GLU A 41 48.06 7.61 -22.67
N ASN A 42 47.20 7.79 -23.68
CA ASN A 42 45.75 7.59 -23.53
C ASN A 42 45.37 6.12 -23.29
N HIS A 43 46.10 5.15 -23.87
CA HIS A 43 45.88 3.72 -23.64
C HIS A 43 46.50 3.23 -22.32
N GLY A 44 47.53 3.90 -21.81
CA GLY A 44 48.18 3.60 -20.53
C GLY A 44 47.54 4.30 -19.32
N ASP A 45 46.62 5.25 -19.54
CA ASP A 45 45.95 5.97 -18.48
C ASP A 45 44.82 5.12 -17.87
N ASP A 46 45.14 4.49 -16.74
CA ASP A 46 44.19 3.72 -15.92
C ASP A 46 42.94 4.53 -15.56
N VAL A 47 43.05 5.87 -15.47
CA VAL A 47 41.91 6.76 -15.19
C VAL A 47 40.99 6.84 -16.40
N SER A 48 41.54 7.03 -17.60
CA SER A 48 40.75 7.01 -18.84
C SER A 48 40.07 5.67 -19.07
N ARG A 49 40.76 4.56 -18.77
CA ARG A 49 40.18 3.21 -18.82
C ARG A 49 39.06 3.03 -17.79
N GLN A 50 39.26 3.45 -16.55
CA GLN A 50 38.23 3.42 -15.50
C GLN A 50 37.03 4.32 -15.87
N ILE A 51 37.26 5.48 -16.48
CA ILE A 51 36.19 6.36 -16.95
C ILE A 51 35.38 5.67 -18.05
N VAL A 52 36.03 5.03 -19.02
CA VAL A 52 35.35 4.29 -20.10
C VAL A 52 34.60 3.09 -19.53
N GLU A 53 35.21 2.31 -18.64
CA GLU A 53 34.55 1.17 -18.00
C GLU A 53 33.34 1.61 -17.15
N PHE A 54 33.46 2.72 -16.41
CA PHE A 54 32.37 3.30 -15.62
C PHE A 54 31.27 3.88 -16.52
N GLN A 55 31.61 4.56 -17.60
CA GLN A 55 30.66 5.05 -18.60
C GLN A 55 29.92 3.90 -19.27
N THR A 56 30.63 2.85 -19.68
CA THR A 56 30.04 1.66 -20.31
C THR A 56 29.12 0.91 -19.34
N ALA A 57 29.48 0.88 -18.04
CA ALA A 57 28.62 0.33 -16.99
C ALA A 57 27.35 1.18 -16.78
N CYS A 58 27.49 2.51 -16.76
CA CYS A 58 26.37 3.45 -16.66
C CYS A 58 25.43 3.41 -17.87
N GLU A 59 25.96 3.23 -19.09
CA GLU A 59 25.19 3.07 -20.32
C GLU A 59 24.43 1.74 -20.36
N ARG A 60 24.98 0.68 -19.76
CA ARG A 60 24.35 -0.65 -19.67
C ARG A 60 23.21 -0.71 -18.66
N ASP A 61 23.35 -0.06 -17.50
CA ASP A 61 22.30 -0.05 -16.48
C ASP A 61 22.20 1.32 -15.76
N PRO A 62 21.49 2.29 -16.37
CA PRO A 62 21.31 3.63 -15.81
C PRO A 62 20.60 3.64 -14.45
N ALA A 63 19.87 2.57 -14.11
CA ALA A 63 19.09 2.46 -12.88
C ALA A 63 19.91 1.97 -11.66
N SER A 64 21.17 1.59 -11.89
CA SER A 64 22.10 1.11 -10.85
C SER A 64 22.96 2.22 -10.23
N ILE A 65 22.89 3.45 -10.78
CA ILE A 65 23.73 4.58 -10.36
C ILE A 65 23.26 5.07 -8.98
N SER A 66 24.18 5.19 -8.02
CA SER A 66 23.90 5.78 -6.71
C SER A 66 23.43 7.23 -6.87
N ALA A 67 22.53 7.70 -6.02
CA ALA A 67 22.01 9.07 -6.08
C ALA A 67 23.13 10.13 -5.93
N GLU A 68 24.22 9.79 -5.22
CA GLU A 68 25.40 10.63 -5.05
C GLU A 68 26.20 10.75 -6.36
N ASP A 69 26.36 9.65 -7.11
CA ASP A 69 27.10 9.61 -8.38
C ASP A 69 26.29 10.12 -9.58
N ALA A 70 24.95 10.15 -9.45
CA ALA A 70 24.06 10.62 -10.51
C ALA A 70 24.27 12.11 -10.84
N LEU A 71 24.52 12.95 -9.82
CA LEU A 71 24.72 14.39 -10.01
C LEU A 71 26.03 14.68 -10.77
N ASP A 72 27.10 13.97 -10.43
CA ASP A 72 28.39 14.07 -11.11
C ASP A 72 28.30 13.57 -12.56
N THR A 73 27.54 12.49 -12.78
CA THR A 73 27.28 11.96 -14.11
C THR A 73 26.49 12.95 -14.97
N ILE A 74 25.44 13.56 -14.42
CA ILE A 74 24.67 14.62 -15.09
C ILE A 74 25.59 15.79 -15.46
N THR A 75 26.39 16.27 -14.51
CA THR A 75 27.30 17.41 -14.73
C THR A 75 28.34 17.11 -15.81
N ARG A 76 28.87 15.89 -15.85
CA ARG A 76 29.78 15.43 -16.92
C ARG A 76 29.07 15.38 -18.28
N LEU A 77 27.87 14.80 -18.36
CA LEU A 77 27.10 14.73 -19.60
C LEU A 77 26.73 16.12 -20.12
N GLU A 78 26.34 17.05 -19.24
CA GLU A 78 26.08 18.44 -19.60
C GLU A 78 27.32 19.14 -20.16
N ASN A 79 28.50 18.91 -19.58
CA ASN A 79 29.76 19.43 -20.09
C ASN A 79 30.12 18.83 -21.46
N THR A 80 29.99 17.52 -21.64
CA THR A 80 30.20 16.84 -22.92
C THR A 80 29.28 17.39 -23.99
N LEU A 81 28.01 17.59 -23.67
CA LEU A 81 27.00 18.17 -24.57
C LEU A 81 27.31 19.64 -24.90
N LYS A 82 27.82 20.42 -23.95
CA LYS A 82 28.27 21.80 -24.19
C LYS A 82 29.47 21.85 -25.14
N ILE A 83 30.44 20.95 -24.97
CA ILE A 83 31.60 20.81 -25.87
C ILE A 83 31.14 20.41 -27.27
N ALA A 84 30.27 19.40 -27.38
CA ALA A 84 29.73 18.93 -28.66
C ALA A 84 28.98 20.03 -29.40
N ARG A 85 28.14 20.81 -28.69
CA ARG A 85 27.45 21.99 -29.25
C ARG A 85 28.43 23.03 -29.78
N ARG A 86 29.48 23.35 -29.01
CA ARG A 86 30.52 24.31 -29.44
C ARG A 86 31.29 23.80 -30.67
N ARG A 87 31.64 22.52 -30.70
CA ARG A 87 32.31 21.89 -31.86
C ARG A 87 31.44 21.95 -33.11
N ASN A 88 30.16 21.61 -33.00
CA ASN A 88 29.22 21.69 -34.13
C ASN A 88 29.04 23.13 -34.63
N GLN A 89 29.03 24.12 -33.73
CA GLN A 89 28.98 25.54 -34.13
C GLN A 89 30.25 25.96 -34.88
N LEU A 90 31.43 25.50 -34.45
CA LEU A 90 32.69 25.77 -35.15
C LEU A 90 32.73 25.10 -36.52
N LEU A 91 32.34 23.83 -36.62
CA LEU A 91 32.22 23.11 -37.89
C LEU A 91 31.23 23.77 -38.84
N ALA A 92 30.09 24.25 -38.33
CA ALA A 92 29.13 24.99 -39.15
C ALA A 92 29.73 26.29 -39.71
N LYS A 93 30.49 27.03 -38.89
CA LYS A 93 31.22 28.22 -39.37
C LYS A 93 32.28 27.86 -40.40
N GLU A 94 33.02 26.79 -40.19
CA GLU A 94 34.03 26.29 -41.11
C GLU A 94 33.42 25.89 -42.46
N ASN A 95 32.31 25.13 -42.45
CA ASN A 95 31.57 24.79 -43.66
C ASN A 95 31.11 26.02 -44.44
N VAL A 96 30.64 27.07 -43.74
CA VAL A 96 30.27 28.34 -44.39
C VAL A 96 31.49 28.99 -45.04
N THR A 97 32.66 28.96 -44.40
CA THR A 97 33.90 29.50 -44.99
C THR A 97 34.40 28.68 -46.20
N GLN A 98 34.33 27.36 -46.13
CA GLN A 98 34.72 26.47 -47.23
C GLN A 98 33.77 26.62 -48.42
N GLN A 99 32.46 26.72 -48.17
CA GLN A 99 31.47 26.97 -49.22
C GLN A 99 31.75 28.30 -49.93
N LYS A 100 32.06 29.35 -49.17
CA LYS A 100 32.42 30.65 -49.75
C LYS A 100 33.69 30.58 -50.61
N LEU A 101 34.72 29.85 -50.15
CA LEU A 101 35.95 29.61 -50.92
C LEU A 101 35.68 28.88 -52.24
N LEU A 102 34.80 27.87 -52.22
CA LEU A 102 34.37 27.16 -53.43
C LEU A 102 33.61 28.06 -54.39
N ASP A 103 32.68 28.87 -53.88
CA ASP A 103 31.92 29.82 -54.69
C ASP A 103 32.84 30.87 -55.33
N ASP A 104 33.82 31.40 -54.59
CA ASP A 104 34.78 32.37 -55.09
C ASP A 104 35.73 31.74 -56.13
N ARG A 105 36.18 30.50 -55.92
CA ARG A 105 36.99 29.76 -56.89
C ARG A 105 36.20 29.41 -58.15
N SER A 106 34.92 29.06 -58.02
CA SER A 106 34.03 28.83 -59.16
C SER A 106 33.84 30.10 -59.99
N LYS A 107 33.60 31.25 -59.35
CA LYS A 107 33.52 32.55 -60.05
C LYS A 107 34.84 32.92 -60.73
N PHE A 108 35.98 32.65 -60.10
CA PHE A 108 37.28 32.88 -60.70
C PHE A 108 37.49 32.02 -61.95
N LEU A 109 37.22 30.71 -61.85
CA LEU A 109 37.31 29.80 -62.99
C LEU A 109 36.39 30.23 -64.12
N LEU A 110 35.13 30.57 -63.82
CA LEU A 110 34.19 31.06 -64.82
C LEU A 110 34.70 32.32 -65.53
N LYS A 111 35.33 33.24 -64.78
CA LYS A 111 35.94 34.44 -65.35
C LYS A 111 37.12 34.11 -66.27
N GLU A 112 37.98 33.19 -65.88
CA GLU A 112 39.09 32.71 -66.72
C GLU A 112 38.60 31.98 -67.96
N THR A 113 37.58 31.13 -67.84
CA THR A 113 36.95 30.46 -68.99
C THR A 113 36.38 31.48 -69.98
N ASN A 114 35.65 32.48 -69.48
CA ASN A 114 35.12 33.56 -70.34
C ASN A 114 36.26 34.38 -70.99
N ALA A 115 37.36 34.60 -70.28
CA ALA A 115 38.53 35.31 -70.82
C ALA A 115 39.23 34.48 -71.90
N TYR A 116 39.35 33.17 -71.69
CA TYR A 116 39.87 32.22 -72.67
C TYR A 116 38.99 32.16 -73.92
N GLU A 117 37.67 32.01 -73.77
CA GLU A 117 36.70 32.03 -74.89
C GLU A 117 36.78 33.35 -75.66
N ALA A 118 36.82 34.49 -74.97
CA ALA A 118 36.96 35.80 -75.63
C ALA A 118 38.31 35.98 -76.34
N LEU A 119 39.37 35.34 -75.86
CA LEU A 119 40.69 35.35 -76.49
C LEU A 119 40.66 34.47 -77.74
N VAL A 120 40.11 33.27 -77.64
CA VAL A 120 39.88 32.34 -78.76
C VAL A 120 39.05 32.99 -79.88
N ASP A 121 37.94 33.64 -79.54
CA ASP A 121 37.06 34.34 -80.49
C ASP A 121 37.80 35.47 -81.23
N LYS A 122 38.74 36.16 -80.55
CA LYS A 122 39.49 37.29 -81.13
C LYS A 122 40.71 36.87 -81.93
N THR A 123 41.41 35.83 -81.49
CA THR A 123 42.65 35.38 -82.13
C THR A 123 42.40 34.35 -83.21
N GLY A 124 41.18 33.80 -83.28
CA GLY A 124 40.88 32.69 -84.19
C GLY A 124 41.80 31.50 -83.92
N TRP A 125 42.21 31.28 -82.66
CA TRP A 125 43.28 30.33 -82.35
C TRP A 125 42.93 28.89 -82.76
N HIS A 126 41.64 28.56 -82.80
CA HIS A 126 41.14 27.29 -83.35
C HIS A 126 41.30 27.17 -84.88
N GLU A 127 41.52 28.26 -85.63
CA GLU A 127 41.66 28.26 -87.10
C GLU A 127 43.11 28.08 -87.60
N GLN A 128 44.13 28.15 -86.71
CA GLN A 128 45.54 28.10 -87.11
C GLN A 128 46.23 26.75 -86.91
N TYR A 129 45.54 25.73 -86.38
CA TYR A 129 46.01 24.36 -86.41
C TYR A 129 45.34 23.62 -87.57
N SER A 130 45.94 23.68 -88.75
CA SER A 130 45.73 22.63 -89.75
C SER A 130 46.37 21.36 -89.22
N LEU A 131 45.62 20.66 -88.35
CA LEU A 131 45.92 19.31 -87.90
C LEU A 131 46.16 18.45 -89.14
N SER A 132 47.21 17.63 -89.13
CA SER A 132 47.41 16.68 -90.22
C SER A 132 46.19 15.75 -90.31
N GLU A 133 45.86 15.21 -91.49
CA GLU A 133 44.74 14.26 -91.63
C GLU A 133 44.87 13.06 -90.66
N GLU A 134 46.09 12.71 -90.24
CA GLU A 134 46.36 11.71 -89.21
C GLU A 134 45.95 12.17 -87.81
N GLU A 135 46.20 13.43 -87.43
CA GLU A 135 45.78 13.99 -86.13
C GLU A 135 44.26 14.17 -86.05
N VAL A 136 43.59 14.50 -87.18
CA VAL A 136 42.12 14.58 -87.24
C VAL A 136 41.48 13.19 -87.19
N MET A 137 42.06 12.20 -87.88
CA MET A 137 41.64 10.79 -87.78
C MET A 137 41.85 10.23 -86.37
N GLN A 138 42.97 10.56 -85.73
CA GLN A 138 43.26 10.16 -84.35
C GLN A 138 42.29 10.83 -83.39
N ALA A 139 42.06 12.14 -83.49
CA ALA A 139 41.07 12.85 -82.68
C ALA A 139 39.64 12.33 -82.91
N ALA A 140 39.27 11.97 -84.13
CA ALA A 140 37.97 11.34 -84.41
C ALA A 140 37.85 9.93 -83.81
N SER A 141 38.94 9.16 -83.79
CA SER A 141 39.02 7.88 -83.08
C SER A 141 38.90 8.07 -81.57
N ASP A 142 39.66 9.01 -81.00
CA ASP A 142 39.65 9.34 -79.58
C ASP A 142 38.27 9.85 -79.14
N VAL A 143 37.59 10.67 -79.95
CA VAL A 143 36.20 11.11 -79.71
C VAL A 143 35.23 9.93 -79.74
N LYS A 144 35.45 8.97 -80.64
CA LYS A 144 34.62 7.76 -80.71
C LYS A 144 34.86 6.85 -79.49
N GLU A 145 36.09 6.68 -79.05
CA GLU A 145 36.43 5.97 -77.82
C GLU A 145 35.86 6.66 -76.58
N MET A 146 35.99 7.99 -76.49
CA MET A 146 35.39 8.82 -75.45
C MET A 146 33.86 8.70 -75.43
N SER A 147 33.21 8.66 -76.60
CA SER A 147 31.75 8.46 -76.69
C SER A 147 31.31 7.08 -76.21
N GLN A 148 32.13 6.04 -76.46
CA GLN A 148 31.87 4.70 -75.96
C GLN A 148 32.06 4.65 -74.44
N LEU A 149 33.13 5.23 -73.93
CA LEU A 149 33.41 5.41 -72.50
C LEU A 149 32.28 6.16 -71.79
N GLU A 150 31.74 7.22 -72.39
CA GLU A 150 30.61 7.97 -71.83
C GLU A 150 29.37 7.08 -71.68
N VAL A 151 29.09 6.21 -72.66
CA VAL A 151 27.98 5.26 -72.60
C VAL A 151 28.20 4.21 -71.50
N THR A 152 29.42 3.66 -71.38
CA THR A 152 29.75 2.72 -70.29
C THR A 152 29.60 3.37 -68.92
N VAL A 153 30.17 4.58 -68.74
CA VAL A 153 30.06 5.33 -67.49
C VAL A 153 28.60 5.64 -67.15
N LYS A 154 27.76 6.05 -68.12
CA LYS A 154 26.32 6.27 -67.90
C LYS A 154 25.60 4.99 -67.46
N ASN A 155 25.94 3.84 -68.04
CA ASN A 155 25.35 2.56 -67.65
C ASN A 155 25.79 2.14 -66.24
N GLU A 156 27.07 2.31 -65.90
CA GLU A 156 27.60 2.07 -64.56
C GLU A 156 26.96 2.99 -63.52
N LEU A 157 26.76 4.27 -63.83
CA LEU A 157 26.10 5.24 -62.95
C LEU A 157 24.64 4.85 -62.66
N ARG A 158 23.93 4.32 -63.66
CA ARG A 158 22.57 3.78 -63.49
C ARG A 158 22.55 2.52 -62.62
N ALA A 159 23.51 1.62 -62.83
CA ALA A 159 23.65 0.43 -62.00
C ALA A 159 23.96 0.81 -60.55
N ALA A 160 24.90 1.75 -60.33
CA ALA A 160 25.23 2.30 -59.02
C ALA A 160 24.02 2.94 -58.34
N HIS A 161 23.25 3.77 -59.04
CA HIS A 161 22.00 4.34 -58.50
C HIS A 161 20.99 3.28 -58.08
N THR A 162 20.87 2.19 -58.85
CA THR A 162 19.97 1.08 -58.51
C THR A 162 20.44 0.35 -57.25
N ILE A 163 21.75 0.15 -57.11
CA ILE A 163 22.36 -0.44 -55.90
C ILE A 163 22.16 0.48 -54.69
N ILE A 164 22.39 1.78 -54.83
CA ILE A 164 22.20 2.77 -53.77
C ILE A 164 20.75 2.74 -53.28
N LYS A 165 19.77 2.81 -54.19
CA LYS A 165 18.34 2.73 -53.81
C LYS A 165 17.99 1.43 -53.07
N ARG A 166 18.57 0.30 -53.46
CA ARG A 166 18.37 -0.98 -52.74
C ARG A 166 18.98 -0.93 -51.34
N LYS A 167 20.18 -0.39 -51.20
CA LYS A 167 20.85 -0.23 -49.90
C LYS A 167 20.09 0.74 -48.99
N GLU A 168 19.61 1.85 -49.51
CA GLU A 168 18.77 2.80 -48.75
C GLU A 168 17.47 2.15 -48.27
N ALA A 169 16.80 1.36 -49.12
CA ALA A 169 15.60 0.63 -48.72
C ALA A 169 15.89 -0.39 -47.60
N TYR A 170 17.03 -1.07 -47.69
CA TYR A 170 17.48 -2.00 -46.65
C TYR A 170 17.83 -1.28 -45.34
N LEU A 171 18.51 -0.13 -45.40
CA LEU A 171 18.82 0.69 -44.23
C LEU A 171 17.54 1.18 -43.53
N ARG A 172 16.55 1.68 -44.28
CA ARG A 172 15.25 2.05 -43.69
C ARG A 172 14.53 0.87 -43.05
N GLY A 173 14.67 -0.33 -43.62
CA GLY A 173 14.15 -1.57 -43.03
C GLY A 173 14.82 -1.89 -41.69
N LEU A 174 16.15 -1.80 -41.64
CA LEU A 174 16.94 -1.99 -40.42
C LEU A 174 16.61 -0.94 -39.34
N GLU A 175 16.45 0.33 -39.72
CA GLU A 175 16.04 1.40 -38.80
C GLU A 175 14.67 1.10 -38.18
N ALA A 176 13.71 0.62 -38.99
CA ALA A 176 12.39 0.23 -38.48
C ALA A 176 12.45 -0.98 -37.53
N GLU A 177 13.34 -1.95 -37.79
CA GLU A 177 13.55 -3.08 -36.88
C GLU A 177 14.25 -2.65 -35.58
N LEU A 178 15.23 -1.75 -35.66
CA LEU A 178 15.90 -1.16 -34.49
C LEU A 178 14.90 -0.41 -33.61
N GLN A 179 14.02 0.39 -34.21
CA GLN A 179 12.97 1.09 -33.47
C GLN A 179 12.04 0.10 -32.75
N LYS A 180 11.60 -0.96 -33.43
CA LYS A 180 10.77 -2.00 -32.80
C LYS A 180 11.47 -2.69 -31.64
N ARG A 181 12.78 -2.92 -31.74
CA ARG A 181 13.58 -3.48 -30.63
C ARG A 181 13.67 -2.51 -29.46
N ALA A 182 13.90 -1.22 -29.72
CA ALA A 182 13.90 -0.20 -28.67
C ALA A 182 12.55 -0.13 -27.94
N ASP A 183 11.43 -0.23 -28.67
CA ASP A 183 10.08 -0.27 -28.07
C ASP A 183 9.88 -1.53 -27.21
N LEU A 184 10.40 -2.69 -27.65
CA LEU A 184 10.37 -3.93 -26.88
C LEU A 184 11.24 -3.87 -25.62
N ASP A 185 12.43 -3.28 -25.70
CA ASP A 185 13.32 -3.10 -24.56
C ASP A 185 12.70 -2.15 -23.53
N ALA A 186 12.03 -1.08 -23.98
CA ALA A 186 11.26 -0.21 -23.11
C ALA A 186 10.13 -0.97 -22.39
N ALA A 187 9.36 -1.78 -23.11
CA ALA A 187 8.30 -2.59 -22.52
C ALA A 187 8.83 -3.64 -21.53
N LEU A 188 10.01 -4.22 -21.81
CA LEU A 188 10.67 -5.18 -20.93
C LEU A 188 11.16 -4.50 -19.64
N ASN A 189 11.72 -3.30 -19.74
CA ASN A 189 12.11 -2.49 -18.58
C ASN A 189 10.91 -2.10 -17.72
N ASP A 190 9.78 -1.71 -18.34
CA ASP A 190 8.55 -1.43 -17.62
C ASP A 190 8.01 -2.68 -16.90
N ALA A 191 8.06 -3.85 -17.54
CA ALA A 191 7.69 -5.11 -16.91
C ALA A 191 8.60 -5.45 -15.72
N HIS A 192 9.92 -5.29 -15.84
CA HIS A 192 10.85 -5.48 -14.74
C HIS A 192 10.60 -4.51 -13.57
N ASN A 193 10.33 -3.25 -13.85
CA ASN A 193 9.98 -2.27 -12.83
C ASN A 193 8.69 -2.67 -12.09
N ASN A 194 7.66 -3.09 -12.82
CA ASN A 194 6.42 -3.59 -12.23
C ASN A 194 6.65 -4.81 -11.33
N VAL A 195 7.46 -5.78 -11.79
CA VAL A 195 7.84 -6.95 -10.98
C VAL A 195 8.55 -6.52 -9.70
N ARG A 196 9.49 -5.55 -9.78
CA ARG A 196 10.24 -5.05 -8.63
C ARG A 196 9.34 -4.34 -7.61
N VAL A 197 8.39 -3.53 -8.07
CA VAL A 197 7.37 -2.89 -7.21
C VAL A 197 6.52 -3.96 -6.52
N LYS A 198 6.01 -4.94 -7.27
CA LYS A 198 5.21 -6.04 -6.71
C LYS A 198 5.99 -6.88 -5.70
N GLN A 199 7.28 -7.12 -5.93
CA GLN A 199 8.14 -7.80 -4.95
C GLN A 199 8.31 -7.00 -3.66
N ARG A 200 8.40 -5.65 -3.73
CA ARG A 200 8.44 -4.81 -2.53
C ARG A 200 7.10 -4.88 -1.77
N GLU A 201 5.97 -4.76 -2.48
CA GLU A 201 4.64 -4.89 -1.88
C GLU A 201 4.45 -6.25 -1.20
N CYS A 202 4.89 -7.35 -1.83
CA CYS A 202 4.85 -8.69 -1.22
C CYS A 202 5.66 -8.76 0.08
N ARG A 203 6.89 -8.20 0.10
CA ARG A 203 7.72 -8.18 1.33
C ARG A 203 7.07 -7.37 2.44
N GLU A 204 6.43 -6.24 2.12
CA GLU A 204 5.68 -5.46 3.10
C GLU A 204 4.48 -6.23 3.67
N LEU A 205 3.75 -6.96 2.81
CA LEU A 205 2.64 -7.81 3.24
C LEU A 205 3.11 -9.00 4.09
N GLU A 206 4.24 -9.63 3.75
CA GLU A 206 4.86 -10.69 4.54
C GLU A 206 5.25 -10.19 5.94
N LEU A 207 5.86 -9.01 6.04
CA LEU A 207 6.18 -8.36 7.33
C LEU A 207 4.92 -8.10 8.15
N ARG A 208 3.86 -7.54 7.54
CA ARG A 208 2.57 -7.31 8.22
C ARG A 208 1.92 -8.61 8.69
N LEU A 209 1.99 -9.68 7.89
CA LEU A 209 1.51 -11.01 8.28
C LEU A 209 2.29 -11.58 9.47
N GLU A 210 3.61 -11.39 9.49
CA GLU A 210 4.45 -11.84 10.60
C GLU A 210 4.13 -11.07 11.89
N GLU A 211 3.91 -9.75 11.80
CA GLU A 211 3.45 -8.93 12.92
C GLU A 211 2.09 -9.38 13.45
N LEU A 212 1.12 -9.65 12.57
CA LEU A 212 -0.20 -10.15 12.95
C LEU A 212 -0.10 -11.53 13.61
N ARG A 213 0.74 -12.44 13.10
CA ARG A 213 1.01 -13.74 13.75
C ARG A 213 1.60 -13.56 15.14
N LYS A 214 2.56 -12.64 15.32
CA LYS A 214 3.14 -12.33 16.64
C LYS A 214 2.11 -11.75 17.61
N ARG A 215 1.18 -10.90 17.12
CA ARG A 215 0.07 -10.38 17.94
C ARG A 215 -0.90 -11.48 18.35
N SER A 216 -1.36 -12.31 17.40
CA SER A 216 -2.23 -13.45 17.67
C SER A 216 -1.61 -14.41 18.70
N GLN A 217 -0.31 -14.73 18.56
CA GLN A 217 0.38 -15.58 19.54
C GLN A 217 0.40 -14.96 20.95
N LYS A 218 0.58 -13.64 21.06
CA LYS A 218 0.50 -12.95 22.36
C LYS A 218 -0.91 -13.00 22.94
N ASP A 219 -1.92 -12.82 22.10
CA ASP A 219 -3.32 -12.87 22.52
C ASP A 219 -3.71 -14.29 22.96
N ASP A 220 -3.27 -15.33 22.24
CA ASP A 220 -3.46 -16.73 22.63
C ASP A 220 -2.75 -17.06 23.96
N MET A 221 -1.52 -16.56 24.16
CA MET A 221 -0.81 -16.69 25.43
C MET A 221 -1.55 -15.96 26.58
N ALA A 222 -2.10 -14.78 26.32
CA ALA A 222 -2.87 -14.04 27.31
C ALA A 222 -4.19 -14.76 27.66
N LEU A 223 -4.88 -15.30 26.65
CA LEU A 223 -6.09 -16.10 26.83
C LEU A 223 -5.81 -17.36 27.65
N THR A 224 -4.77 -18.11 27.31
CA THR A 224 -4.41 -19.32 28.08
C THR A 224 -4.03 -19.01 29.53
N LEU A 225 -3.31 -17.91 29.78
CA LEU A 225 -3.03 -17.44 31.15
C LEU A 225 -4.33 -17.05 31.88
N PHE A 226 -5.24 -16.34 31.21
CA PHE A 226 -6.51 -15.92 31.78
C PHE A 226 -7.42 -17.12 32.09
N GLU A 227 -7.53 -18.10 31.19
CA GLU A 227 -8.29 -19.33 31.40
C GLU A 227 -7.73 -20.16 32.56
N ASN A 228 -6.40 -20.27 32.66
CA ASN A 228 -5.74 -20.94 33.79
C ASN A 228 -5.98 -20.21 35.12
N GLN A 229 -5.95 -18.87 35.13
CA GLN A 229 -6.26 -18.09 36.33
C GLN A 229 -7.74 -18.22 36.72
N MET A 230 -8.67 -18.09 35.77
CA MET A 230 -10.10 -18.20 36.03
C MET A 230 -10.52 -19.59 36.50
N SER A 231 -9.93 -20.66 35.95
CA SER A 231 -10.24 -22.03 36.40
C SER A 231 -9.80 -22.27 37.84
N ASN A 232 -8.61 -21.79 38.22
CA ASN A 232 -8.10 -21.92 39.58
C ASN A 232 -8.89 -21.07 40.59
N VAL A 233 -9.22 -19.83 40.22
CA VAL A 233 -9.98 -18.90 41.07
C VAL A 233 -11.42 -19.40 41.29
N SER A 234 -12.06 -19.97 40.27
CA SER A 234 -13.41 -20.53 40.41
C SER A 234 -13.44 -21.75 41.34
N ILE A 235 -12.43 -22.62 41.29
CA ILE A 235 -12.36 -23.78 42.18
C ILE A 235 -12.13 -23.35 43.62
N GLU A 236 -11.23 -22.38 43.85
CA GLU A 236 -10.94 -21.85 45.18
C GLU A 236 -12.16 -21.16 45.82
N TYR A 237 -12.94 -20.39 45.04
CA TYR A 237 -14.19 -19.81 45.52
C TYR A 237 -15.25 -20.86 45.85
N MET A 238 -15.35 -21.93 45.05
CA MET A 238 -16.28 -23.03 45.34
C MET A 238 -15.87 -23.82 46.60
N GLU A 239 -14.57 -24.00 46.85
CA GLU A 239 -14.08 -24.66 48.06
C GLU A 239 -14.33 -23.82 49.32
N THR A 240 -14.11 -22.51 49.23
CA THR A 240 -14.41 -21.58 50.33
C THR A 240 -15.91 -21.51 50.63
N ASP A 241 -16.77 -21.44 49.61
CA ASP A 241 -18.23 -21.50 49.78
C ASP A 241 -18.68 -22.84 50.38
N LYS A 242 -18.08 -23.95 49.97
CA LYS A 242 -18.36 -25.28 50.55
C LYS A 242 -18.03 -25.32 52.05
N LEU A 243 -16.90 -24.75 52.46
CA LEU A 243 -16.53 -24.66 53.88
C LEU A 243 -17.49 -23.76 54.65
N PHE A 244 -17.82 -22.60 54.10
CA PHE A 244 -18.77 -21.66 54.70
C PHE A 244 -20.16 -22.30 54.89
N LEU A 245 -20.70 -22.96 53.87
CA LEU A 245 -21.98 -23.65 53.94
C LEU A 245 -21.96 -24.80 54.95
N LYS A 246 -20.85 -25.55 55.03
CA LYS A 246 -20.68 -26.61 56.04
C LYS A 246 -20.77 -26.04 57.47
N ASP A 247 -20.12 -24.91 57.72
CA ASP A 247 -20.15 -24.24 59.03
C ASP A 247 -21.53 -23.67 59.33
N ALA A 248 -22.19 -23.04 58.36
CA ALA A 248 -23.55 -22.55 58.49
C ALA A 248 -24.54 -23.69 58.83
N VAL A 249 -24.43 -24.83 58.16
CA VAL A 249 -25.26 -26.02 58.45
C VAL A 249 -24.96 -26.57 59.84
N ALA A 250 -23.70 -26.59 60.29
CA ALA A 250 -23.34 -27.02 61.64
C ALA A 250 -23.95 -26.10 62.71
N GLN A 251 -23.89 -24.78 62.49
CA GLN A 251 -24.52 -23.78 63.37
C GLN A 251 -26.05 -23.94 63.40
N MET A 252 -26.70 -24.10 62.24
CA MET A 252 -28.14 -24.37 62.17
C MET A 252 -28.52 -25.63 62.94
N LYS A 253 -27.77 -26.72 62.80
CA LYS A 253 -28.01 -27.96 63.56
C LYS A 253 -27.87 -27.72 65.07
N ALA A 254 -26.90 -26.92 65.52
CA ALA A 254 -26.74 -26.58 66.92
C ALA A 254 -27.93 -25.76 67.45
N VAL A 255 -28.42 -24.79 66.67
CA VAL A 255 -29.62 -24.01 66.99
C VAL A 255 -30.86 -24.90 67.07
N CYS A 256 -31.07 -25.80 66.08
CA CYS A 256 -32.20 -26.74 66.11
C CYS A 256 -32.16 -27.63 67.35
N ARG A 257 -30.99 -28.16 67.74
CA ARG A 257 -30.84 -28.94 68.99
C ARG A 257 -31.18 -28.10 70.23
N GLY A 258 -30.76 -26.84 70.25
CA GLY A 258 -31.11 -25.89 71.30
C GLY A 258 -32.62 -25.67 71.39
N GLN A 259 -33.28 -25.46 70.24
CA GLN A 259 -34.73 -25.35 70.15
C GLN A 259 -35.45 -26.63 70.59
N ASP A 260 -35.00 -27.81 70.17
CA ASP A 260 -35.57 -29.09 70.61
C ASP A 260 -35.49 -29.28 72.12
N ASN A 261 -34.40 -28.81 72.75
CA ASN A 261 -34.27 -28.83 74.21
C ASN A 261 -35.26 -27.87 74.88
N VAL A 262 -35.45 -26.67 74.31
CA VAL A 262 -36.45 -25.71 74.79
C VAL A 262 -37.86 -26.28 74.63
N THR A 263 -38.21 -26.85 73.48
CA THR A 263 -39.50 -27.49 73.22
C THR A 263 -39.76 -28.62 74.20
N ARG A 264 -38.76 -29.47 74.46
CA ARG A 264 -38.87 -30.53 75.48
C ARG A 264 -39.06 -29.98 76.89
N ALA A 265 -38.37 -28.90 77.26
CA ALA A 265 -38.56 -28.24 78.55
C ALA A 265 -39.96 -27.61 78.66
N GLN A 266 -40.46 -26.98 77.60
CA GLN A 266 -41.81 -26.42 77.53
C GLN A 266 -42.88 -27.51 77.63
N LEU A 267 -42.72 -28.62 76.90
CA LEU A 267 -43.62 -29.78 76.99
C LEU A 267 -43.66 -30.35 78.42
N LYS A 268 -42.51 -30.51 79.08
CA LYS A 268 -42.46 -30.93 80.50
C LYS A 268 -43.19 -29.94 81.41
N ARG A 269 -42.98 -28.64 81.22
CA ARG A 269 -43.68 -27.59 81.98
C ARG A 269 -45.19 -27.63 81.73
N GLN A 270 -45.62 -27.83 80.49
CA GLN A 270 -47.03 -27.98 80.14
C GLN A 270 -47.64 -29.21 80.83
N GLN A 271 -46.95 -30.34 80.84
CA GLN A 271 -47.39 -31.54 81.56
C GLN A 271 -47.52 -31.29 83.07
N GLN A 272 -46.56 -30.58 83.68
CA GLN A 272 -46.64 -30.19 85.10
C GLN A 272 -47.82 -29.25 85.37
N LEU A 273 -48.06 -28.27 84.48
CA LEU A 273 -49.19 -27.35 84.60
C LEU A 273 -50.53 -28.09 84.43
N HIS A 274 -50.62 -29.03 83.48
CA HIS A 274 -51.79 -29.89 83.34
C HIS A 274 -52.02 -30.73 84.59
N ALA A 275 -51.01 -31.38 85.16
CA ALA A 275 -51.16 -32.15 86.39
C ALA A 275 -51.64 -31.30 87.58
N ARG A 276 -51.13 -30.06 87.71
CA ARG A 276 -51.60 -29.10 88.72
C ARG A 276 -53.05 -28.69 88.46
N LEU A 277 -53.39 -28.39 87.20
CA LEU A 277 -54.75 -28.05 86.80
C LEU A 277 -55.69 -29.22 87.09
N ASP A 278 -55.31 -30.46 86.82
CA ASP A 278 -56.10 -31.65 87.13
C ASP A 278 -56.36 -31.79 88.64
N THR A 279 -55.35 -31.49 89.47
CA THR A 279 -55.48 -31.49 90.93
C THR A 279 -56.46 -30.41 91.40
N ILE A 280 -56.37 -29.20 90.82
CA ILE A 280 -57.31 -28.09 91.10
C ILE A 280 -58.73 -28.46 90.62
N MET A 281 -58.86 -29.07 89.44
CA MET A 281 -60.14 -29.52 88.92
C MET A 281 -60.77 -30.61 89.80
N GLN A 282 -59.94 -31.51 90.34
CA GLN A 282 -60.38 -32.52 91.29
C GLN A 282 -60.89 -31.90 92.60
N SER A 283 -60.18 -30.94 93.18
CA SER A 283 -60.65 -30.24 94.39
C SER A 283 -61.90 -29.39 94.12
N LEU A 284 -62.01 -28.75 92.95
CA LEU A 284 -63.22 -28.06 92.52
C LEU A 284 -64.42 -29.00 92.37
N ARG A 285 -64.21 -30.25 91.93
CA ARG A 285 -65.25 -31.29 91.90
C ARG A 285 -65.69 -31.67 93.30
N GLU A 286 -64.75 -31.89 94.21
CA GLU A 286 -65.04 -32.20 95.62
C GLU A 286 -65.86 -31.08 96.29
N MET A 287 -65.57 -29.82 95.95
CA MET A 287 -66.31 -28.63 96.42
C MET A 287 -67.60 -28.31 95.63
N LYS A 288 -67.93 -29.08 94.58
CA LYS A 288 -69.06 -28.84 93.66
C LYS A 288 -69.05 -27.50 92.90
N LEU A 289 -67.90 -26.84 92.77
CA LEU A 289 -67.72 -25.55 92.09
C LEU A 289 -67.27 -25.66 90.62
N GLU A 290 -66.98 -26.88 90.14
CA GLU A 290 -66.46 -27.13 88.79
C GLU A 290 -67.34 -26.51 87.67
N LYS A 291 -68.67 -26.61 87.80
CA LYS A 291 -69.62 -26.11 86.80
C LYS A 291 -69.64 -24.59 86.72
N GLU A 292 -69.42 -23.88 87.82
CA GLU A 292 -69.33 -22.42 87.85
C GLU A 292 -68.01 -21.94 87.25
N TYR A 293 -66.90 -22.62 87.57
CA TYR A 293 -65.57 -22.32 87.00
C TYR A 293 -65.54 -22.49 85.48
N GLN A 294 -66.04 -23.61 84.95
CA GLN A 294 -66.09 -23.86 83.50
C GLN A 294 -66.99 -22.88 82.74
N ARG A 295 -67.98 -22.29 83.41
CA ARG A 295 -68.87 -21.28 82.82
C ARG A 295 -68.20 -19.90 82.72
N ASN A 296 -67.29 -19.58 83.64
CA ASN A 296 -66.60 -18.29 83.71
C ASN A 296 -65.27 -18.24 82.94
N VAL A 297 -64.69 -19.39 82.58
CA VAL A 297 -63.47 -19.47 81.76
C VAL A 297 -63.86 -19.66 80.28
N SER A 298 -63.72 -18.61 79.48
CA SER A 298 -63.99 -18.68 78.04
C SER A 298 -62.98 -19.60 77.33
N LYS A 299 -63.47 -20.62 76.62
CA LYS A 299 -62.68 -21.68 75.93
C LYS A 299 -61.84 -21.23 74.72
N SER A 300 -61.70 -19.93 74.44
CA SER A 300 -61.25 -19.43 73.13
C SER A 300 -60.10 -18.40 73.16
N ALA A 301 -59.38 -18.22 74.26
CA ALA A 301 -58.27 -17.26 74.29
C ALA A 301 -56.92 -17.97 74.27
N LEU A 302 -56.32 -18.11 73.08
CA LEU A 302 -54.92 -18.55 72.93
C LEU A 302 -53.92 -17.42 73.25
N VAL A 303 -54.40 -16.20 73.45
CA VAL A 303 -53.68 -15.02 73.95
C VAL A 303 -54.67 -14.20 74.77
N PRO A 304 -54.32 -13.70 75.96
CA PRO A 304 -55.16 -12.74 76.67
C PRO A 304 -55.43 -11.52 75.78
N SER A 305 -56.66 -11.05 75.71
CA SER A 305 -57.10 -9.90 74.91
C SER A 305 -56.33 -8.59 75.19
N ALA A 306 -55.50 -8.57 76.22
CA ALA A 306 -54.68 -7.44 76.67
C ALA A 306 -53.41 -7.16 75.83
N SER A 307 -53.18 -7.85 74.70
CA SER A 307 -51.91 -7.73 73.94
C SER A 307 -52.01 -6.91 72.63
N ARG A 308 -53.14 -6.26 72.35
CA ARG A 308 -53.37 -5.55 71.07
C ARG A 308 -53.42 -4.03 71.16
N GLU A 309 -53.39 -3.47 72.35
CA GLU A 309 -53.24 -2.03 72.57
C GLU A 309 -51.75 -1.74 72.77
N GLU A 310 -51.23 -0.66 72.16
CA GLU A 310 -49.96 -0.07 72.57
C GLU A 310 -49.97 0.05 74.10
N PRO A 311 -48.84 -0.15 74.82
CA PRO A 311 -48.85 -0.01 76.26
C PRO A 311 -49.09 1.47 76.58
N GLU A 312 -50.37 1.80 76.72
CA GLU A 312 -50.89 2.88 77.53
C GLU A 312 -50.03 2.94 78.80
N ASP A 313 -49.54 4.14 79.09
CA ASP A 313 -48.60 4.32 80.18
C ASP A 313 -49.18 3.70 81.43
N VAL A 314 -48.37 3.00 82.23
CA VAL A 314 -48.87 2.21 83.37
C VAL A 314 -49.75 3.05 84.32
N LEU A 315 -49.56 4.37 84.29
CA LEU A 315 -50.34 5.39 85.00
C LEU A 315 -51.74 5.67 84.44
N SER A 316 -52.04 5.42 83.16
CA SER A 316 -53.38 5.65 82.58
C SER A 316 -54.35 4.50 82.82
N ILE A 317 -53.84 3.31 83.12
CA ILE A 317 -54.64 2.09 83.36
C ILE A 317 -54.92 1.89 84.87
N LEU A 318 -54.13 2.51 85.75
CA LEU A 318 -54.32 2.41 87.19
C LEU A 318 -55.47 3.32 87.67
N PRO A 319 -56.43 2.80 88.45
CA PRO A 319 -57.30 3.63 89.28
C PRO A 319 -56.44 4.52 90.19
N LYS A 320 -56.87 5.77 90.43
CA LYS A 320 -56.08 6.78 91.17
C LYS A 320 -55.64 6.36 92.58
N ASP A 321 -56.24 5.31 93.13
CA ASP A 321 -56.05 4.85 94.51
C ASP A 321 -55.22 3.55 94.63
N GLU A 322 -54.75 2.96 93.52
CA GLU A 322 -53.94 1.74 93.55
C GLU A 322 -52.45 2.00 93.25
N THR A 323 -51.57 1.45 94.10
CA THR A 323 -50.12 1.52 93.91
C THR A 323 -49.58 0.17 93.44
N ILE A 324 -48.89 0.15 92.30
CA ILE A 324 -48.21 -1.06 91.83
C ILE A 324 -46.92 -1.28 92.64
N PRO A 325 -46.67 -2.50 93.15
CA PRO A 325 -45.38 -2.85 93.74
C PRO A 325 -44.22 -2.57 92.77
N ILE A 326 -43.19 -1.87 93.27
CA ILE A 326 -42.06 -1.35 92.48
C ILE A 326 -41.43 -2.40 91.55
N HIS A 327 -41.37 -3.66 91.96
CA HIS A 327 -40.79 -4.75 91.16
C HIS A 327 -41.59 -5.04 89.90
N THR A 328 -42.93 -4.98 89.96
CA THR A 328 -43.81 -5.21 88.81
C THR A 328 -43.74 -4.05 87.83
N TYR A 329 -43.72 -2.81 88.34
CA TYR A 329 -43.51 -1.61 87.52
C TYR A 329 -42.18 -1.67 86.77
N ARG A 330 -41.07 -2.03 87.45
CA ARG A 330 -39.75 -2.18 86.82
C ARG A 330 -39.74 -3.23 85.71
N LEU A 331 -40.48 -4.34 85.88
CA LEU A 331 -40.54 -5.40 84.87
C LEU A 331 -41.28 -4.94 83.61
N VAL A 332 -42.43 -4.27 83.78
CA VAL A 332 -43.23 -3.74 82.67
C VAL A 332 -42.46 -2.65 81.92
N TYR A 333 -41.84 -1.73 82.66
CA TYR A 333 -41.01 -0.68 82.10
C TYR A 333 -39.83 -1.25 81.29
N LYS A 334 -39.12 -2.26 81.83
CA LYS A 334 -38.02 -2.93 81.12
C LYS A 334 -38.47 -3.63 79.84
N ASN A 335 -39.66 -4.24 79.83
CA ASN A 335 -40.23 -4.85 78.63
C ASN A 335 -40.62 -3.81 77.57
N LYS A 336 -41.15 -2.64 77.98
CA LYS A 336 -41.44 -1.50 77.10
C LYS A 336 -40.16 -0.98 76.44
N GLU A 337 -39.08 -0.80 77.21
CA GLU A 337 -37.78 -0.38 76.66
C GLU A 337 -37.19 -1.42 75.67
N MET A 338 -37.27 -2.71 76.00
CA MET A 338 -36.81 -3.79 75.10
C MET A 338 -37.60 -3.81 73.79
N LEU A 339 -38.92 -3.61 73.84
CA LEU A 339 -39.77 -3.53 72.65
C LEU A 339 -39.39 -2.32 71.79
N ASN A 340 -39.28 -1.14 72.40
CA ASN A 340 -38.89 0.09 71.71
C ASN A 340 -37.53 -0.05 71.02
N THR A 341 -36.55 -0.64 71.71
CA THR A 341 -35.22 -0.89 71.15
C THR A 341 -35.27 -1.84 69.95
N ASN A 342 -36.10 -2.88 70.01
CA ASN A 342 -36.28 -3.81 68.89
C ASN A 342 -36.99 -3.17 67.69
N VAL A 343 -37.97 -2.29 67.92
CA VAL A 343 -38.63 -1.53 66.84
C VAL A 343 -37.65 -0.60 66.15
N VAL A 344 -36.85 0.17 66.91
CA VAL A 344 -35.82 1.06 66.36
C VAL A 344 -34.80 0.28 65.52
N ARG A 345 -34.33 -0.88 66.01
CA ARG A 345 -33.39 -1.74 65.28
C ARG A 345 -33.98 -2.26 63.97
N LYS A 346 -35.26 -2.66 63.96
CA LYS A 346 -35.94 -3.11 62.75
C LYS A 346 -36.09 -1.98 61.73
N ASN A 347 -36.42 -0.76 62.17
CA ASN A 347 -36.52 0.40 61.29
C ASN A 347 -35.17 0.76 60.67
N MET A 348 -34.07 0.69 61.43
CA MET A 348 -32.72 0.90 60.90
C MET A 348 -32.37 -0.14 59.82
N LEU A 349 -32.71 -1.41 60.04
CA LEU A 349 -32.48 -2.48 59.06
C LEU A 349 -33.31 -2.31 57.78
N VAL A 350 -34.51 -1.74 57.87
CA VAL A 350 -35.31 -1.37 56.69
C VAL A 350 -34.62 -0.27 55.89
N LEU A 351 -34.14 0.79 56.54
CA LEU A 351 -33.42 1.89 55.87
C LEU A 351 -32.14 1.42 55.17
N GLU A 352 -31.37 0.54 55.81
CA GLU A 352 -30.16 -0.04 55.20
C GLU A 352 -30.49 -0.83 53.93
N LYS A 353 -31.57 -1.63 53.96
CA LYS A 353 -32.03 -2.40 52.80
C LYS A 353 -32.54 -1.50 51.68
N GLU A 354 -33.27 -0.43 52.01
CA GLU A 354 -33.70 0.57 51.02
C GLU A 354 -32.49 1.23 50.34
N GLY A 355 -31.43 1.55 51.08
CA GLY A 355 -30.18 2.08 50.52
C GLY A 355 -29.49 1.11 49.55
N VAL A 356 -29.47 -0.19 49.87
CA VAL A 356 -28.94 -1.23 48.98
C VAL A 356 -29.78 -1.35 47.70
N ILE A 357 -31.11 -1.31 47.82
CA ILE A 357 -32.02 -1.36 46.66
C ILE A 357 -31.76 -0.17 45.73
N GLN A 358 -31.66 1.05 46.26
CA GLN A 358 -31.37 2.24 45.46
C GLN A 358 -30.01 2.16 44.74
N ALA A 359 -28.98 1.63 45.41
CA ALA A 359 -27.67 1.42 44.80
C ALA A 359 -27.73 0.39 43.65
N MET A 360 -28.50 -0.69 43.83
CA MET A 360 -28.73 -1.68 42.78
C MET A 360 -29.50 -1.09 41.61
N GLU A 361 -30.55 -0.30 41.84
CA GLU A 361 -31.32 0.38 40.80
C GLU A 361 -30.46 1.36 39.99
N ALA A 362 -29.59 2.13 40.66
CA ALA A 362 -28.64 3.02 39.99
C ALA A 362 -27.63 2.25 39.11
N SER A 363 -27.18 1.07 39.57
CA SER A 363 -26.31 0.19 38.80
C SER A 363 -27.02 -0.38 37.57
N LEU A 364 -28.26 -0.87 37.74
CA LEU A 364 -29.08 -1.36 36.64
C LEU A 364 -29.36 -0.27 35.59
N MET A 365 -29.65 0.96 36.01
CA MET A 365 -29.80 2.10 35.11
C MET A 365 -28.53 2.39 34.29
N LYS A 366 -27.34 2.24 34.88
CA LYS A 366 -26.07 2.39 34.14
C LYS A 366 -25.93 1.31 33.05
N TYR A 367 -26.21 0.05 33.39
CA TYR A 367 -26.15 -1.04 32.41
C TYR A 367 -27.20 -0.89 31.31
N ALA A 368 -28.43 -0.48 31.64
CA ALA A 368 -29.47 -0.20 30.67
C ALA A 368 -29.06 0.91 29.68
N ASN A 369 -28.48 1.99 30.19
CA ASN A 369 -27.97 3.08 29.34
C ASN A 369 -26.81 2.63 28.45
N ALA A 370 -25.87 1.84 28.99
CA ALA A 370 -24.77 1.28 28.20
C ALA A 370 -25.29 0.38 27.07
N LEU A 371 -26.24 -0.50 27.37
CA LEU A 371 -26.88 -1.38 26.38
C LEU A 371 -27.55 -0.56 25.28
N ASN A 372 -28.36 0.44 25.63
CA ASN A 372 -29.01 1.31 24.65
C ASN A 372 -28.00 2.04 23.75
N MET A 373 -26.89 2.53 24.29
CA MET A 373 -25.83 3.16 23.49
C MET A 373 -25.16 2.17 22.54
N THR A 374 -24.86 0.95 22.99
CA THR A 374 -24.28 -0.10 22.13
C THR A 374 -25.24 -0.54 21.04
N THR A 375 -26.54 -0.66 21.35
CA THR A 375 -27.57 -1.01 20.36
C THR A 375 -27.68 0.07 19.29
N LYS A 376 -27.71 1.34 19.69
CA LYS A 376 -27.73 2.48 18.75
C LYS A 376 -26.49 2.49 17.84
N GLN A 377 -25.30 2.28 18.40
CA GLN A 377 -24.07 2.19 17.61
C GLN A 377 -24.11 1.02 16.61
N LEU A 378 -24.70 -0.11 16.98
CA LEU A 378 -24.85 -1.27 16.12
C LEU A 378 -25.86 -1.01 14.99
N GLU A 379 -26.96 -0.32 15.29
CA GLU A 379 -27.94 0.12 14.29
C GLU A 379 -27.34 1.12 13.30
N ASP A 380 -26.58 2.12 13.78
CA ASP A 380 -25.88 3.10 12.95
C ASP A 380 -24.85 2.42 12.03
N LEU A 381 -24.07 1.47 12.56
CA LEU A 381 -23.13 0.68 11.77
C LEU A 381 -23.84 -0.18 10.71
N LYS A 382 -24.97 -0.79 11.07
CA LYS A 382 -25.75 -1.60 10.13
C LYS A 382 -26.33 -0.73 9.01
N PHE A 383 -26.83 0.47 9.35
CA PHE A 383 -27.34 1.44 8.40
C PHE A 383 -26.23 1.88 7.42
N ASN A 384 -25.07 2.30 7.94
CA ASN A 384 -23.95 2.72 7.11
C ASN A 384 -23.46 1.62 6.18
N LYS A 385 -23.29 0.40 6.69
CA LYS A 385 -22.90 -0.75 5.85
C LYS A 385 -23.93 -1.09 4.79
N SER A 386 -25.22 -0.95 5.10
CA SER A 386 -26.28 -1.17 4.11
C SER A 386 -26.26 -0.13 3.00
N LEU A 387 -25.89 1.12 3.32
CA LEU A 387 -25.76 2.21 2.35
C LEU A 387 -24.54 2.00 1.46
N GLU A 388 -23.37 1.69 2.04
CA GLU A 388 -22.15 1.33 1.29
C GLU A 388 -22.38 0.13 0.35
N MET A 389 -23.08 -0.90 0.84
CA MET A 389 -23.41 -2.07 0.00
C MET A 389 -24.37 -1.71 -1.14
N GLY A 390 -25.31 -0.78 -0.91
CA GLY A 390 -26.20 -0.26 -1.95
C GLY A 390 -25.42 0.47 -3.04
N GLU A 391 -24.54 1.39 -2.65
CA GLU A 391 -23.66 2.11 -3.58
C GLU A 391 -22.78 1.16 -4.41
N LEU A 392 -22.18 0.16 -3.76
CA LEU A 392 -21.35 -0.82 -4.44
C LEU A 392 -22.14 -1.72 -5.41
N MET A 393 -23.38 -2.07 -5.07
CA MET A 393 -24.26 -2.78 -6.00
C MET A 393 -24.65 -1.91 -7.20
N ASP A 394 -24.94 -0.62 -6.98
CA ASP A 394 -25.25 0.33 -8.04
C ASP A 394 -24.05 0.53 -8.99
N GLU A 395 -22.84 0.68 -8.45
CA GLU A 395 -21.60 0.74 -9.23
C GLU A 395 -21.39 -0.53 -10.06
N LEU A 396 -21.58 -1.70 -9.45
CA LEU A 396 -21.42 -2.98 -10.15
C LEU A 396 -22.46 -3.13 -11.27
N GLN A 397 -23.70 -2.69 -11.03
CA GLN A 397 -24.76 -2.71 -12.02
C GLN A 397 -24.48 -1.74 -13.18
N GLN A 398 -23.94 -0.55 -12.91
CA GLN A 398 -23.49 0.38 -13.95
C GLN A 398 -22.32 -0.20 -14.77
N GLN A 399 -21.34 -0.83 -14.11
CA GLN A 399 -20.25 -1.50 -14.81
C GLN A 399 -20.77 -2.63 -15.70
N HIS A 400 -21.72 -3.43 -15.23
CA HIS A 400 -22.35 -4.49 -16.01
C HIS A 400 -23.08 -3.93 -17.24
N GLN A 401 -23.86 -2.86 -17.08
CA GLN A 401 -24.52 -2.17 -18.20
C GLN A 401 -23.51 -1.61 -19.22
N ASN A 402 -22.41 -1.03 -18.75
CA ASN A 402 -21.33 -0.55 -19.61
C ASN A 402 -20.69 -1.68 -20.41
N TYR A 403 -20.42 -2.84 -19.79
CA TYR A 403 -19.89 -4.00 -20.49
C TYR A 403 -20.87 -4.56 -21.53
N LEU A 404 -22.16 -4.65 -21.20
CA LEU A 404 -23.19 -5.05 -22.16
C LEU A 404 -23.21 -4.12 -23.37
N HIS A 405 -23.16 -2.81 -23.16
CA HIS A 405 -23.12 -1.83 -24.25
C HIS A 405 -21.87 -1.97 -25.14
N GLN A 406 -20.70 -2.17 -24.53
CA GLN A 406 -19.47 -2.43 -25.28
C GLN A 406 -19.57 -3.72 -26.12
N LEU A 407 -20.19 -4.75 -25.57
CA LEU A 407 -20.37 -6.04 -26.23
C LEU A 407 -21.32 -5.90 -27.42
N GLU A 408 -22.44 -5.19 -27.28
CA GLU A 408 -23.34 -4.85 -28.38
C GLU A 408 -22.63 -4.09 -29.50
N LYS A 409 -21.83 -3.07 -29.15
CA LYS A 409 -21.05 -2.31 -30.13
C LYS A 409 -20.09 -3.20 -30.90
N LYS A 410 -19.37 -4.10 -30.21
CA LYS A 410 -18.48 -5.08 -30.85
C LYS A 410 -19.24 -6.06 -31.73
N MET A 411 -20.44 -6.46 -31.33
CA MET A 411 -21.31 -7.32 -32.13
C MET A 411 -21.77 -6.63 -33.42
N GLN A 412 -22.12 -5.34 -33.34
CA GLN A 412 -22.47 -4.53 -34.51
C GLN A 412 -21.27 -4.34 -35.45
N GLU A 413 -20.09 -4.03 -34.92
CA GLU A 413 -18.83 -3.96 -35.68
C GLU A 413 -18.55 -5.30 -36.40
N ASN A 414 -18.67 -6.43 -35.69
CA ASN A 414 -18.47 -7.76 -36.25
C ASN A 414 -19.47 -8.05 -37.39
N ASN A 415 -20.75 -7.70 -37.19
CA ASN A 415 -21.77 -7.86 -38.21
C ASN A 415 -21.52 -6.97 -39.44
N HIS A 416 -21.00 -5.75 -39.24
CA HIS A 416 -20.60 -4.86 -40.33
C HIS A 416 -19.42 -5.43 -41.13
N LEU A 417 -18.39 -5.90 -40.44
CA LEU A 417 -17.22 -6.54 -41.05
C LEU A 417 -17.60 -7.81 -41.82
N LYS A 418 -18.49 -8.65 -41.27
CA LYS A 418 -19.05 -9.81 -41.99
C LYS A 418 -19.75 -9.38 -43.28
N LYS A 419 -20.59 -8.34 -43.25
CA LYS A 419 -21.27 -7.83 -44.45
C LYS A 419 -20.29 -7.31 -45.51
N LEU A 420 -19.17 -6.71 -45.10
CA LEU A 420 -18.10 -6.29 -46.01
C LEU A 420 -17.39 -7.49 -46.64
N LEU A 421 -17.07 -8.53 -45.85
CA LEU A 421 -16.47 -9.77 -46.34
C LEU A 421 -17.36 -10.48 -47.39
N TYR A 422 -18.68 -10.51 -47.20
CA TYR A 422 -19.60 -11.12 -48.16
C TYR A 422 -19.86 -10.29 -49.42
N ARG A 423 -19.44 -9.02 -49.48
CA ARG A 423 -19.59 -8.16 -50.67
C ARG A 423 -18.37 -8.16 -51.59
N THR A 424 -17.26 -8.73 -51.16
CA THR A 424 -16.05 -8.90 -51.99
C THR A 424 -16.13 -10.26 -52.69
N PRO A 425 -16.28 -10.33 -54.03
CA PRO A 425 -16.25 -11.62 -54.71
C PRO A 425 -14.84 -12.23 -54.57
N PRO A 426 -14.71 -13.56 -54.37
CA PRO A 426 -13.40 -14.18 -54.32
C PRO A 426 -12.72 -14.02 -55.69
N ALA A 427 -11.58 -13.33 -55.70
CA ALA A 427 -10.70 -13.28 -56.84
C ALA A 427 -10.23 -14.71 -57.14
N ARG A 428 -10.74 -15.28 -58.26
CA ARG A 428 -10.25 -16.53 -58.82
C ARG A 428 -8.81 -16.32 -59.32
N THR A 429 -7.86 -16.73 -58.49
CA THR A 429 -6.52 -17.16 -58.91
C THR A 429 -6.35 -18.53 -58.26
N GLY A 430 -6.46 -19.66 -58.96
CA GLY A 430 -5.60 -20.03 -60.07
C GLY A 430 -4.38 -20.76 -59.50
N ILE A 431 -4.52 -22.03 -59.15
CA ILE A 431 -3.39 -22.93 -58.88
C ILE A 431 -3.69 -24.27 -59.58
N LYS A 432 -2.87 -24.55 -60.58
CA LYS A 432 -2.74 -25.82 -61.30
C LYS A 432 -1.85 -26.78 -60.49
N ASP A 433 -1.87 -28.04 -60.95
CA ASP A 433 -0.89 -29.13 -60.74
C ASP A 433 -1.20 -30.07 -59.55
N GLN A 434 -1.91 -31.17 -59.80
CA GLN A 434 -1.43 -32.46 -60.36
C GLN A 434 -2.59 -33.45 -60.49
#